data_AF-T1B9F9-F1
#
_entry.id   AF-T1B9F9-F1
#
_cell.length_a   1.000
_cell.length_b   1.000
_cell.length_c   1.000
_cell.angle_alpha   90.00
_cell.angle_beta   90.00
_cell.angle_gamma   90.00
#
_symmetry.space_group_name_H-M   'P 1'
#
loop_
_entity.id
_entity.type
_entity.pdbx_description
1 polymer ?
#
loop_
_entity_poly.entity_id
_entity_poly.type
_entity_poly.pdbx_seq_one_letter_code
_entity_poly.pdbx_strand_id
1 'polypeptide(L)'
;GSGADILAFRFANGLFEPIWNREHIDHIQIDVPEILSVGSRADFYEQTGAFKDMVVTHLFQILAFVAMEPPTALEPRAINEEKNKVFRSLRPVNPSQVVRGQYEGYRWNDGVAPDSDTETFVALRCEIDNWRWAGVPFFLRTGKQMAEGARIVSIAFKKPPKS
;
A
#
# COMPACT_ATOMS: atom_id res chain seq x y z
N GLY A 1 9.27 -3.64 -5.73
CA GLY A 1 9.36 -5.11 -5.62
C GLY A 1 8.21 -5.74 -6.35
N SER A 2 8.46 -6.86 -7.01
CA SER A 2 7.38 -7.71 -7.52
C SER A 2 6.71 -8.44 -6.33
N GLY A 3 5.45 -8.86 -6.46
CA GLY A 3 4.79 -9.67 -5.41
C GLY A 3 5.52 -10.98 -5.11
N ALA A 4 6.27 -11.51 -6.09
CA ALA A 4 7.08 -12.70 -5.94
C ALA A 4 8.25 -12.53 -4.95
N ASP A 5 8.83 -11.33 -4.85
CA ASP A 5 9.94 -11.06 -3.92
C ASP A 5 9.46 -11.10 -2.46
N ILE A 6 8.26 -10.61 -2.19
CA ILE A 6 7.63 -10.63 -0.85
C ILE A 6 7.32 -12.08 -0.45
N LEU A 7 6.80 -12.87 -1.40
CA LEU A 7 6.54 -14.30 -1.21
C LEU A 7 7.82 -15.08 -0.86
N ALA A 8 8.88 -14.88 -1.64
CA ALA A 8 10.16 -15.51 -1.39
C ALA A 8 10.70 -15.10 -0.02
N PHE A 9 10.63 -13.81 0.34
CA PHE A 9 11.08 -13.34 1.65
C PHE A 9 10.32 -14.00 2.81
N ARG A 10 8.98 -14.01 2.76
CA ARG A 10 8.13 -14.51 3.86
C ARG A 10 8.13 -16.03 4.00
N PHE A 11 8.06 -16.76 2.89
CA PHE A 11 7.80 -18.21 2.93
C PHE A 11 9.00 -19.07 2.55
N ALA A 12 10.03 -18.52 1.87
CA ALA A 12 11.28 -19.26 1.67
C ALA A 12 12.25 -19.11 2.86
N ASN A 13 12.02 -18.14 3.75
CA ASN A 13 12.85 -17.92 4.95
C ASN A 13 12.02 -18.16 6.22
N GLY A 14 12.02 -19.40 6.73
CA GLY A 14 11.30 -19.79 7.95
C GLY A 14 11.68 -19.02 9.22
N LEU A 15 12.70 -18.16 9.17
CA LEU A 15 13.12 -17.29 10.27
C LEU A 15 12.12 -16.15 10.57
N PHE A 16 11.39 -15.66 9.56
CA PHE A 16 10.56 -14.46 9.72
C PHE A 16 9.10 -14.76 10.09
N GLU A 17 8.58 -15.92 9.70
CA GLU A 17 7.17 -16.26 9.94
C GLU A 17 6.74 -16.20 11.42
N PRO A 18 7.54 -16.66 12.40
CA PRO A 18 7.18 -16.57 13.82
C PRO A 18 6.99 -15.14 14.34
N ILE A 19 7.70 -14.17 13.73
CA ILE A 19 7.65 -12.75 14.11
C ILE A 19 6.76 -11.93 13.17
N TRP A 20 6.10 -12.55 12.20
CA TRP A 20 5.28 -11.87 11.20
C TRP A 20 3.83 -11.69 11.62
N ASN A 21 3.62 -11.06 12.77
CA ASN A 21 2.28 -10.90 13.36
C ASN A 21 2.23 -9.71 14.32
N ARG A 22 1.01 -9.36 14.72
CA ARG A 22 0.70 -8.27 15.66
C ARG A 22 1.40 -8.35 17.02
N GLU A 23 1.90 -9.50 17.46
CA GLU A 23 2.61 -9.58 18.75
C GLU A 23 4.01 -8.98 18.64
N HIS A 24 4.58 -8.95 17.43
CA HIS A 24 5.95 -8.50 17.17
C HIS A 24 6.01 -7.23 16.31
N ILE A 25 5.06 -7.04 15.39
CA ILE A 25 5.02 -5.91 14.47
C ILE A 25 4.20 -4.77 15.10
N ASP A 26 4.78 -3.57 15.09
CA ASP A 26 4.14 -2.33 15.53
C ASP A 26 3.29 -1.74 14.40
N HIS A 27 3.88 -1.56 13.22
CA HIS A 27 3.20 -1.07 12.02
C HIS A 27 3.93 -1.46 10.74
N ILE A 28 3.23 -1.32 9.61
CA ILE A 28 3.76 -1.54 8.27
C ILE A 28 3.60 -0.26 7.44
N GLN A 29 4.61 0.08 6.64
CA GLN A 29 4.55 1.18 5.68
C GLN A 29 4.83 0.65 4.27
N ILE A 30 4.01 1.05 3.31
CA ILE A 30 4.15 0.72 1.89
C ILE A 30 4.23 2.02 1.13
N ASP A 31 5.42 2.32 0.63
CA ASP A 31 5.77 3.53 -0.09
C ASP A 31 6.00 3.21 -1.57
N VAL A 32 5.20 3.81 -2.44
CA VAL A 32 5.33 3.69 -3.90
C VAL A 32 5.29 5.09 -4.53
N PRO A 33 6.35 5.89 -4.34
CA PRO A 33 6.45 7.22 -4.94
C PRO A 33 6.87 7.14 -6.41
N GLU A 34 6.50 8.16 -7.18
CA GLU A 34 6.93 8.37 -8.56
C GLU A 34 7.52 9.77 -8.71
N ILE A 35 8.70 9.85 -9.33
CA ILE A 35 9.37 11.12 -9.62
C ILE A 35 8.74 11.85 -10.81
N LEU A 36 8.06 11.12 -11.68
CA LEU A 36 7.45 11.66 -12.89
C LEU A 36 6.14 12.38 -12.54
N SER A 37 5.81 13.42 -13.32
CA SER A 37 4.50 14.06 -13.30
C SER A 37 3.48 13.22 -14.08
N VAL A 38 2.21 13.65 -14.11
CA VAL A 38 1.17 12.96 -14.90
C VAL A 38 1.43 13.04 -16.41
N GLY A 39 2.16 14.06 -16.87
CA GLY A 39 2.55 14.24 -18.26
C GLY A 39 1.36 14.18 -19.22
N SER A 40 1.52 13.44 -20.32
CA SER A 40 0.49 13.29 -21.35
C SER A 40 -0.76 12.52 -20.92
N ARG A 41 -0.81 12.01 -19.68
CA ARG A 41 -1.97 11.30 -19.12
C ARG A 41 -2.87 12.18 -18.26
N ALA A 42 -2.68 13.51 -18.29
CA ALA A 42 -3.39 14.46 -17.43
C ALA A 42 -4.91 14.30 -17.49
N ASP A 43 -5.52 14.29 -18.69
CA ASP A 43 -6.98 14.12 -18.88
C ASP A 43 -7.54 12.84 -18.23
N PHE A 44 -6.80 11.74 -18.37
CA PHE A 44 -7.18 10.46 -17.76
C PHE A 44 -7.01 10.50 -16.24
N TYR A 45 -5.91 11.10 -15.78
CA TYR A 45 -5.61 11.22 -14.37
C TYR A 45 -6.64 12.10 -13.65
N GLU A 46 -7.14 13.13 -14.32
CA GLU A 46 -8.13 14.06 -13.79
C GLU A 46 -9.44 13.37 -13.37
N GLN A 47 -9.81 12.29 -14.06
CA GLN A 47 -11.01 11.53 -13.72
C GLN A 47 -10.75 10.42 -12.69
N THR A 48 -9.47 10.12 -12.44
CA THR A 48 -9.04 8.93 -11.72
C THR A 48 -8.45 9.25 -10.34
N GLY A 49 -7.46 10.15 -10.30
CA GLY A 49 -6.69 10.48 -9.10
C GLY A 49 -5.76 9.37 -8.63
N ALA A 50 -4.81 9.72 -7.76
CA ALA A 50 -3.82 8.77 -7.24
C ALA A 50 -4.44 7.62 -6.42
N PHE A 51 -5.59 7.84 -5.77
CA PHE A 51 -6.24 6.77 -5.01
C PHE A 51 -6.66 5.61 -5.92
N LYS A 52 -7.40 5.90 -7.00
CA LYS A 52 -7.84 4.84 -7.92
C LYS A 52 -6.70 4.32 -8.80
N ASP A 53 -5.80 5.20 -9.26
CA ASP A 53 -4.71 4.83 -10.17
C ASP A 53 -3.65 3.94 -9.50
N MET A 54 -3.37 4.17 -8.22
CA MET A 54 -2.27 3.49 -7.51
C MET A 54 -2.70 2.72 -6.28
N VAL A 55 -3.54 3.27 -5.41
CA VAL A 55 -3.90 2.59 -4.15
C VAL A 55 -4.69 1.32 -4.44
N VAL A 56 -5.78 1.44 -5.20
CA VAL A 56 -6.70 0.33 -5.48
C VAL A 56 -6.06 -0.76 -6.34
N THR A 57 -5.27 -0.37 -7.33
CA THR A 57 -4.68 -1.25 -8.35
C THR A 57 -3.36 -1.88 -7.90
N HIS A 58 -2.54 -1.16 -7.14
CA HIS A 58 -1.17 -1.57 -6.81
C HIS A 58 -0.93 -1.73 -5.30
N LEU A 59 -1.14 -0.69 -4.48
CA LEU A 59 -0.75 -0.74 -3.07
C LEU A 59 -1.58 -1.75 -2.27
N PHE A 60 -2.87 -1.91 -2.59
CA PHE A 60 -3.69 -2.97 -2.01
C PHE A 60 -3.22 -4.38 -2.37
N GLN A 61 -2.65 -4.57 -3.56
CA GLN A 61 -2.06 -5.86 -3.92
C GLN A 61 -0.80 -6.14 -3.11
N ILE A 62 0.07 -5.14 -2.92
CA ILE A 62 1.27 -5.25 -2.07
C ILE A 62 0.85 -5.54 -0.62
N LEU A 63 -0.11 -4.80 -0.08
CA LEU A 63 -0.69 -5.03 1.25
C LEU A 63 -1.16 -6.48 1.39
N ALA A 64 -1.88 -7.01 0.40
CA ALA A 64 -2.35 -8.38 0.45
C ALA A 64 -1.19 -9.40 0.48
N PHE A 65 -0.14 -9.22 -0.32
CA PHE A 65 1.04 -10.09 -0.27
C PHE A 65 1.77 -10.02 1.08
N VAL A 66 1.84 -8.83 1.69
CA VAL A 66 2.45 -8.63 3.00
C VAL A 66 1.62 -9.28 4.12
N ALA A 67 0.29 -9.23 4.01
CA ALA A 67 -0.61 -9.61 5.10
C ALA A 67 -1.14 -11.04 5.03
N MET A 68 -1.17 -11.68 3.86
CA MET A 68 -1.83 -12.97 3.69
C MET A 68 -1.16 -14.10 4.47
N GLU A 69 -1.91 -15.16 4.75
CA GLU A 69 -1.35 -16.40 5.31
C GLU A 69 -0.48 -17.14 4.27
N PRO A 70 0.38 -18.08 4.69
CA PRO A 70 1.06 -18.98 3.77
C PRO A 70 0.03 -19.73 2.89
N PRO A 71 0.12 -19.62 1.55
CA PRO A 71 -0.77 -20.37 0.68
C PRO A 71 -0.38 -21.86 0.67
N THR A 72 -1.35 -22.72 0.37
CA THR A 72 -1.12 -24.17 0.27
C THR A 72 -0.16 -24.58 -0.84
N ALA A 73 -0.02 -23.73 -1.87
CA ALA A 73 0.95 -23.85 -2.95
C ALA A 73 1.28 -22.46 -3.51
N LEU A 74 2.43 -22.32 -4.20
CA LEU A 74 2.83 -21.09 -4.89
C LEU A 74 2.20 -20.95 -6.29
N GLU A 75 0.99 -21.46 -6.47
CA GLU A 75 0.21 -21.31 -7.71
C GLU A 75 -0.75 -20.12 -7.62
N PRO A 76 -1.12 -19.49 -8.75
CA PRO A 76 -1.96 -18.28 -8.75
C PRO A 76 -3.28 -18.43 -7.99
N ARG A 77 -3.92 -19.60 -8.06
CA ARG A 77 -5.21 -19.85 -7.39
C ARG A 77 -5.06 -19.80 -5.87
N ALA A 78 -4.14 -20.58 -5.32
CA ALA A 78 -3.89 -20.63 -3.87
C ALA A 78 -3.45 -19.26 -3.32
N ILE A 79 -2.60 -18.53 -4.06
CA ILE A 79 -2.19 -17.16 -3.70
C ILE A 79 -3.41 -16.22 -3.65
N ASN A 80 -4.28 -16.26 -4.66
CA ASN A 80 -5.45 -15.40 -4.71
C ASN A 80 -6.47 -15.73 -3.61
N GLU A 81 -6.59 -17.00 -3.20
CA GLU A 81 -7.42 -17.40 -2.07
C GLU A 81 -6.98 -16.71 -0.78
N GLU A 82 -5.68 -16.69 -0.48
CA GLU A 82 -5.16 -16.03 0.73
C GLU A 82 -5.25 -14.50 0.65
N LYS A 83 -4.98 -13.90 -0.52
CA LYS A 83 -5.21 -12.46 -0.72
C LYS A 83 -6.66 -12.06 -0.52
N ASN A 84 -7.61 -12.87 -0.98
CA ASN A 84 -9.04 -12.60 -0.81
C ASN A 84 -9.46 -12.64 0.67
N LYS A 85 -8.86 -13.50 1.49
CA LYS A 85 -9.11 -13.48 2.95
C LYS A 85 -8.63 -12.18 3.59
N VAL A 86 -7.49 -11.63 3.13
CA VAL A 86 -7.03 -10.30 3.56
C VAL A 86 -8.04 -9.23 3.19
N PHE A 87 -8.49 -9.17 1.94
CA PHE A 87 -9.45 -8.15 1.50
C PHE A 87 -10.81 -8.24 2.21
N ARG A 88 -11.29 -9.45 2.52
CA ARG A 88 -12.50 -9.64 3.35
C ARG A 88 -12.34 -9.12 4.78
N SER A 89 -11.11 -9.08 5.28
CA SER A 89 -10.77 -8.59 6.62
C SER A 89 -10.33 -7.11 6.60
N LEU A 90 -10.15 -6.50 5.42
CA LEU A 90 -9.74 -5.11 5.30
C LEU A 90 -10.92 -4.20 5.69
N ARG A 91 -10.74 -3.37 6.70
CA ARG A 91 -11.76 -2.41 7.11
C ARG A 91 -11.95 -1.34 6.02
N PRO A 92 -13.16 -0.79 5.85
CA PRO A 92 -13.37 0.36 4.97
C PRO A 92 -12.40 1.50 5.31
N VAL A 93 -11.82 2.12 4.28
CA VAL A 93 -10.91 3.25 4.46
C VAL A 93 -11.67 4.40 5.12
N ASN A 94 -11.19 4.87 6.26
CA ASN A 94 -11.76 6.03 6.95
C ASN A 94 -11.22 7.32 6.31
N PRO A 95 -12.07 8.17 5.70
CA PRO A 95 -11.64 9.43 5.08
C PRO A 95 -10.89 10.37 6.04
N SER A 96 -11.17 10.33 7.35
CA SER A 96 -10.46 11.15 8.33
C SER A 96 -9.00 10.70 8.58
N GLN A 97 -8.61 9.55 8.05
CA GLN A 97 -7.26 9.00 8.12
C GLN A 97 -6.60 8.95 6.74
N VAL A 98 -7.09 9.76 5.81
CA VAL A 98 -6.55 9.94 4.47
C VAL A 98 -6.03 11.36 4.33
N VAL A 99 -4.78 11.48 3.88
CA VAL A 99 -4.18 12.73 3.45
C VAL A 99 -4.11 12.71 1.93
N ARG A 100 -4.71 13.72 1.30
CA ARG A 100 -4.65 13.97 -0.14
C ARG A 100 -3.75 15.17 -0.39
N GLY A 101 -3.01 15.14 -1.48
CA GLY A 101 -2.18 16.25 -1.94
C GLY A 101 -2.22 16.38 -3.45
N GLN A 102 -1.91 17.57 -3.94
CA GLN A 102 -1.76 17.88 -5.35
C GLN A 102 -0.44 18.64 -5.51
N TYR A 103 0.45 18.17 -6.39
CA TYR A 103 1.73 18.84 -6.61
C TYR A 103 1.51 20.16 -7.36
N GLU A 104 2.42 21.11 -7.16
CA GLU A 104 2.34 22.43 -7.78
C GLU A 104 2.47 22.36 -9.30
N GLY A 105 1.56 23.01 -10.02
CA GLY A 105 1.52 22.99 -11.49
C GLY A 105 0.72 21.85 -12.10
N TYR A 106 0.09 20.96 -11.32
CA TYR A 106 -0.83 19.95 -11.86
C TYR A 106 -1.96 20.59 -12.70
N ARG A 107 -2.58 21.65 -12.18
CA ARG A 107 -3.64 22.43 -12.84
C ARG A 107 -3.21 23.18 -14.11
N TRP A 108 -1.91 23.20 -14.42
CA TRP A 108 -1.39 23.82 -15.64
C TRP A 108 -1.25 22.83 -16.80
N ASN A 109 -1.49 21.54 -16.55
CA ASN A 109 -1.50 20.54 -17.62
C ASN A 109 -2.76 20.73 -18.47
N ASP A 110 -2.59 20.51 -19.78
CA ASP A 110 -3.73 20.51 -20.70
C ASP A 110 -4.77 19.47 -20.25
N GLY A 111 -6.05 19.82 -20.41
CA GLY A 111 -7.21 19.02 -19.98
C GLY A 111 -7.42 18.84 -18.46
N VAL A 112 -6.67 19.55 -17.61
CA VAL A 112 -6.96 19.63 -16.16
C VAL A 112 -7.77 20.89 -15.85
N ALA A 113 -8.79 20.75 -15.00
CA ALA A 113 -9.61 21.88 -14.58
C ALA A 113 -8.81 22.88 -13.71
N PRO A 114 -8.93 24.21 -13.90
CA PRO A 114 -8.22 25.20 -13.10
C PRO A 114 -8.53 25.17 -11.59
N ASP A 115 -9.69 24.62 -11.22
CA ASP A 115 -10.17 24.43 -9.85
C ASP A 115 -10.12 22.96 -9.39
N SER A 116 -9.44 22.09 -10.15
CA SER A 116 -9.36 20.65 -9.88
C SER A 116 -8.94 20.34 -8.45
N ASP A 117 -9.73 19.50 -7.77
CA ASP A 117 -9.40 18.91 -6.46
C ASP A 117 -8.83 17.49 -6.60
N THR A 118 -8.43 17.06 -7.81
CA THR A 118 -7.88 15.72 -8.05
C THR A 118 -6.56 15.55 -7.33
N GLU A 119 -6.43 14.49 -6.53
CA GLU A 119 -5.20 14.21 -5.81
C GLU A 119 -4.14 13.56 -6.70
N THR A 120 -2.91 14.06 -6.63
CA THR A 120 -1.72 13.45 -7.23
C THR A 120 -0.82 12.79 -6.18
N PHE A 121 -1.21 12.87 -4.91
CA PHE A 121 -0.57 12.26 -3.77
C PHE A 121 -1.64 11.76 -2.80
N VAL A 122 -1.43 10.55 -2.26
CA VAL A 122 -2.26 9.97 -1.21
C VAL A 122 -1.36 9.32 -0.17
N ALA A 123 -1.62 9.60 1.10
CA ALA A 123 -1.19 8.79 2.23
C ALA A 123 -2.41 8.38 3.06
N LEU A 124 -2.51 7.12 3.46
CA LEU A 124 -3.66 6.64 4.23
C LEU A 124 -3.29 5.54 5.22
N ARG A 125 -4.13 5.37 6.23
CA ARG A 125 -4.09 4.25 7.17
C ARG A 125 -5.15 3.21 6.81
N CYS A 126 -4.72 1.96 6.70
CA CYS A 126 -5.55 0.77 6.57
C CYS A 126 -5.43 -0.09 7.83
N GLU A 127 -6.47 -0.87 8.10
CA GLU A 127 -6.53 -1.84 9.19
C GLU A 127 -7.12 -3.15 8.69
N ILE A 128 -6.49 -4.26 9.08
CA ILE A 128 -6.93 -5.62 8.73
C ILE A 128 -7.42 -6.28 10.02
N ASP A 129 -8.71 -6.57 10.07
CA ASP A 129 -9.37 -7.14 11.23
C ASP A 129 -9.37 -8.67 11.18
N ASN A 130 -8.21 -9.25 11.49
CA ASN A 130 -8.04 -10.69 11.66
C ASN A 130 -7.04 -10.99 12.78
N TRP A 131 -6.90 -12.27 13.17
CA TRP A 131 -6.03 -12.64 14.29
C TRP A 131 -4.57 -12.25 14.11
N ARG A 132 -4.05 -12.23 12.87
CA ARG A 132 -2.64 -11.88 12.62
C ARG A 132 -2.38 -10.39 12.73
N TRP A 133 -3.33 -9.54 12.35
CA TRP A 133 -3.11 -8.10 12.13
C TRP A 133 -3.99 -7.16 12.94
N ALA A 134 -4.94 -7.66 13.72
CA ALA A 134 -5.82 -6.80 14.53
C ALA A 134 -5.00 -5.85 15.41
N GLY A 135 -5.23 -4.55 15.23
CA GLY A 135 -4.53 -3.47 15.93
C GLY A 135 -3.23 -2.98 15.29
N VAL A 136 -2.74 -3.62 14.22
CA VAL A 136 -1.54 -3.19 13.48
C VAL A 136 -1.94 -2.30 12.31
N PRO A 137 -1.55 -1.02 12.28
CA PRO A 137 -1.83 -0.15 11.15
C PRO A 137 -0.93 -0.44 9.95
N PHE A 138 -1.52 -0.38 8.78
CA PHE A 138 -0.84 -0.36 7.49
C PHE A 138 -0.91 1.04 6.91
N PHE A 139 0.23 1.71 6.78
CA PHE A 139 0.31 3.02 6.13
C PHE A 139 0.66 2.83 4.65
N LEU A 140 -0.18 3.34 3.77
CA LEU A 140 0.04 3.31 2.32
C LEU A 140 0.32 4.73 1.85
N ARG A 141 1.38 4.94 1.08
CA ARG A 141 1.73 6.25 0.51
C ARG A 141 2.19 6.14 -0.93
N THR A 142 1.64 7.01 -1.78
CA THR A 142 1.99 7.10 -3.21
C THR A 142 1.76 8.52 -3.70
N GLY A 143 2.46 8.91 -4.76
CA GLY A 143 2.24 10.18 -5.41
C GLY A 143 3.17 10.41 -6.59
N LYS A 144 2.83 11.40 -7.41
CA LYS A 144 3.62 11.91 -8.54
C LYS A 144 4.50 13.07 -8.09
N GLN A 145 5.55 13.37 -8.85
CA GLN A 145 6.56 14.41 -8.54
C GLN A 145 7.14 14.31 -7.12
N MET A 146 7.38 13.10 -6.64
CA MET A 146 8.07 12.90 -5.36
C MET A 146 9.58 13.05 -5.54
N ALA A 147 10.30 13.37 -4.45
CA ALA A 147 11.74 13.58 -4.47
C ALA A 147 12.54 12.34 -4.92
N GLU A 148 12.03 11.15 -4.63
CA GLU A 148 12.66 9.87 -4.93
C GLU A 148 11.63 8.86 -5.43
N GLY A 149 12.06 7.89 -6.26
CA GLY A 149 11.19 6.87 -6.86
C GLY A 149 11.32 5.49 -6.23
N ALA A 150 11.95 5.39 -5.06
CA ALA A 150 12.23 4.11 -4.41
C ALA A 150 10.94 3.49 -3.84
N ARG A 151 10.61 2.28 -4.31
CA ARG A 151 9.44 1.52 -3.83
C ARG A 151 9.84 0.65 -2.65
N ILE A 152 9.30 0.90 -1.47
CA ILE A 152 9.77 0.32 -0.21
C ILE A 152 8.58 -0.25 0.58
N VAL A 153 8.79 -1.42 1.19
CA VAL A 153 7.92 -1.94 2.25
C VAL A 153 8.74 -1.96 3.53
N SER A 154 8.34 -1.15 4.51
CA SER A 154 8.99 -1.06 5.82
C SER A 154 8.16 -1.79 6.86
N ILE A 155 8.80 -2.67 7.64
CA ILE A 155 8.17 -3.38 8.75
C ILE A 155 8.83 -2.89 10.04
N ALA A 156 8.06 -2.19 10.87
CA ALA A 156 8.52 -1.74 12.16
C ALA A 156 8.15 -2.78 13.24
N PHE A 157 9.15 -3.30 13.93
CA PHE A 157 8.94 -4.20 15.07
C PHE A 157 8.72 -3.39 16.35
N LYS A 158 7.90 -3.93 17.25
CA LYS A 158 7.73 -3.43 18.60
C LYS A 158 9.08 -3.46 19.32
N LYS A 159 9.30 -2.48 20.19
CA LYS A 159 10.47 -2.51 21.08
C LYS A 159 10.36 -3.74 21.98
N PRO A 160 11.44 -4.53 22.15
CA PRO A 160 11.43 -5.59 23.14
C PRO A 160 11.13 -4.98 24.52
N PRO A 161 10.38 -5.68 25.38
CA PRO A 161 10.09 -5.21 26.73
C PRO A 161 11.41 -4.85 27.42
N LYS A 162 11.46 -3.66 28.03
CA LYS A 162 12.59 -3.28 28.87
C LYS A 162 12.58 -4.18 30.10
N SER A 163 13.67 -4.91 30.31
CA SER A 163 13.93 -5.64 31.56
C SER A 163 14.03 -4.68 32.74
#